data_AF-A0A955TMI6-F1
#
_entry.id   AF-A0A955TMI6-F1
#
_cell.length_a   1.000
_cell.length_b   1.000
_cell.length_c   1.000
_cell.angle_alpha   90.00
_cell.angle_beta   90.00
_cell.angle_gamma   90.00
#
_symmetry.space_group_name_H-M   'P 1'
#
loop_
_entity.id
_entity.type
_entity.pdbx_description
1 polymer ?
#
loop_
_entity_poly.entity_id
_entity_poly.type
_entity_poly.pdbx_seq_one_letter_code
_entity_poly.pdbx_strand_id
1 'polypeptide(L)'
;MSRTTLKGYQRKEVTVPKVKKQKFQKRLLHWYEKSGRDLPWRRTSDPYKILVSEIMLQQTQVDRVIPKFHEFLAKYPTIQALSQASPEEVRKTWYPLGYNIRPYRLREIACESVERYGGTIPRLEAELLSMKGIGRYTAGAIRSFAFNQDAPILDTNVMRVLFRVFIGEGDPKKLKNQLWILSEKLIPRGRGYDFNQALMDFGAMVCTARKPTCLICPMREICQMYSS
;
A
#
# COMPACT_ATOMS: atom_id res chain seq x y z
N MET A 1 -17.82 -28.61 -31.51
CA MET A 1 -18.04 -27.89 -30.24
C MET A 1 -16.68 -27.61 -29.60
N SER A 2 -16.29 -26.34 -29.57
CA SER A 2 -14.93 -25.86 -29.29
C SER A 2 -14.43 -26.21 -27.89
N ARG A 3 -13.29 -26.90 -27.84
CA ARG A 3 -12.34 -26.89 -26.73
C ARG A 3 -11.48 -25.63 -26.86
N THR A 4 -11.81 -24.58 -26.14
CA THR A 4 -10.94 -23.41 -26.03
C THR A 4 -9.89 -23.70 -24.96
N THR A 5 -8.73 -24.19 -25.40
CA THR A 5 -7.50 -24.29 -24.63
C THR A 5 -7.07 -22.91 -24.15
N LEU A 6 -7.24 -22.66 -22.84
CA LEU A 6 -6.61 -21.53 -22.16
C LEU A 6 -5.09 -21.69 -22.28
N LYS A 7 -4.45 -20.87 -23.11
CA LYS A 7 -3.00 -20.78 -23.23
C LYS A 7 -2.39 -20.56 -21.84
N GLY A 8 -1.69 -21.59 -21.35
CA GLY A 8 -0.90 -21.53 -20.12
C GLY A 8 0.17 -20.46 -20.23
N TYR A 9 -0.04 -19.32 -19.55
CA TYR A 9 1.06 -18.45 -19.19
C TYR A 9 1.83 -19.20 -18.10
N GLN A 10 2.94 -19.85 -18.46
CA GLN A 10 3.83 -20.50 -17.50
C GLN A 10 4.15 -19.49 -16.40
N ARG A 11 3.64 -19.73 -15.19
CA ARG A 11 4.04 -18.97 -13.99
C ARG A 11 5.51 -19.28 -13.78
N LYS A 12 6.42 -18.44 -14.30
CA LYS A 12 7.82 -18.47 -13.86
C LYS A 12 7.79 -18.32 -12.34
N GLU A 13 8.16 -19.38 -11.65
CA GLU A 13 8.19 -19.41 -10.20
C GLU A 13 9.22 -18.38 -9.73
N VAL A 14 8.77 -17.37 -8.97
CA VAL A 14 9.69 -16.36 -8.45
C VAL A 14 10.40 -16.95 -7.24
N THR A 15 11.60 -17.46 -7.45
CA THR A 15 12.45 -17.99 -6.38
C THR A 15 13.29 -16.86 -5.78
N VAL A 16 13.18 -16.67 -4.47
CA VAL A 16 14.02 -15.72 -3.73
C VAL A 16 14.98 -16.51 -2.85
N PRO A 17 16.31 -16.44 -3.10
CA PRO A 17 17.28 -17.13 -2.25
C PRO A 17 17.10 -16.73 -0.78
N LYS A 18 17.03 -17.73 0.11
CA LYS A 18 16.75 -17.52 1.55
C LYS A 18 17.68 -16.48 2.17
N VAL A 19 18.97 -16.56 1.86
CA VAL A 19 20.00 -15.61 2.35
C VAL A 19 19.71 -14.19 1.87
N LYS A 20 19.33 -13.99 0.60
CA LYS A 20 18.99 -12.67 0.06
C LYS A 20 17.72 -12.11 0.70
N LYS A 21 16.68 -12.95 0.87
CA LYS A 21 15.45 -12.58 1.60
C LYS A 21 15.75 -12.09 3.01
N GLN A 22 16.50 -12.87 3.79
CA GLN A 22 16.82 -12.53 5.18
C GLN A 22 17.66 -11.25 5.29
N LYS A 23 18.67 -11.07 4.41
CA LYS A 23 19.46 -9.83 4.34
C LYS A 23 18.57 -8.62 4.03
N PHE A 24 17.69 -8.72 3.04
CA PHE A 24 16.77 -7.65 2.67
C PHE A 24 15.85 -7.27 3.84
N GLN A 25 15.18 -8.26 4.44
CA GLN A 25 14.29 -8.05 5.58
C GLN A 25 15.00 -7.35 6.74
N LYS A 26 16.15 -7.88 7.17
CA LYS A 26 16.92 -7.32 8.31
C LYS A 26 17.38 -5.89 8.03
N ARG A 27 17.97 -5.65 6.85
CA ARG A 27 18.49 -4.32 6.49
C ARG A 27 17.38 -3.29 6.35
N LEU A 28 16.22 -3.69 5.82
CA LEU A 28 15.10 -2.78 5.61
C LEU A 28 14.46 -2.37 6.94
N LEU A 29 14.19 -3.34 7.82
CA LEU A 29 13.64 -3.07 9.15
C LEU A 29 14.60 -2.24 10.00
N HIS A 30 15.90 -2.58 9.98
CA HIS A 30 16.90 -1.79 10.70
C HIS A 30 17.00 -0.34 10.21
N TRP A 31 16.88 -0.13 8.89
CA TRP A 31 16.82 1.22 8.33
C TRP A 31 15.56 1.95 8.79
N TYR A 32 14.42 1.26 8.81
CA TYR A 32 13.14 1.84 9.23
C TYR A 32 13.12 2.26 10.70
N GLU A 33 13.73 1.48 11.59
CA GLU A 33 13.89 1.84 13.02
C GLU A 33 14.62 3.18 13.22
N LYS A 34 15.53 3.55 12.31
CA LYS A 34 16.35 4.76 12.40
C LYS A 34 15.84 5.93 11.55
N SER A 35 15.12 5.65 10.48
CA SER A 35 14.80 6.63 9.43
C SER A 35 13.33 6.64 9.02
N GLY A 36 12.50 5.80 9.64
CA GLY A 36 11.06 5.76 9.41
C GLY A 36 10.39 7.08 9.75
N ARG A 37 9.43 7.50 8.92
CA ARG A 37 8.67 8.74 9.14
C ARG A 37 7.62 8.55 10.22
N ASP A 38 7.47 9.56 11.06
CA ASP A 38 6.35 9.64 11.99
C ASP A 38 5.20 10.40 11.34
N LEU A 39 4.07 9.72 11.13
CA LEU A 39 2.92 10.24 10.37
C LEU A 39 1.62 10.02 11.17
N PRO A 40 0.63 10.93 11.11
CA PRO A 40 -0.57 10.83 11.95
C PRO A 40 -1.32 9.51 11.83
N TRP A 41 -1.46 8.99 10.61
CA TRP A 41 -2.13 7.71 10.35
C TRP A 41 -1.32 6.48 10.78
N ARG A 42 -0.05 6.61 11.17
CA ARG A 42 0.74 5.52 11.77
C ARG A 42 0.56 5.40 13.28
N ARG A 43 -0.06 6.40 13.92
CA ARG A 43 -0.33 6.43 15.37
C ARG A 43 -1.71 5.87 15.71
N THR A 44 -2.33 5.12 14.80
CA THR A 44 -3.64 4.52 14.98
C THR A 44 -3.71 3.19 14.25
N SER A 45 -4.53 2.27 14.78
CA SER A 45 -4.92 1.02 14.12
C SER A 45 -6.41 1.03 13.73
N ASP A 46 -7.07 2.18 13.79
CA ASP A 46 -8.47 2.34 13.41
C ASP A 46 -8.62 2.12 11.88
N PRO A 47 -9.34 1.09 11.43
CA PRO A 47 -9.51 0.80 10.01
C PRO A 47 -10.07 1.96 9.21
N TYR A 48 -10.98 2.75 9.78
CA TYR A 48 -11.58 3.89 9.11
C TYR A 48 -10.53 4.98 8.85
N LYS A 49 -9.74 5.33 9.87
CA LYS A 49 -8.68 6.33 9.75
C LYS A 49 -7.59 5.88 8.77
N ILE A 50 -7.22 4.60 8.81
CA ILE A 50 -6.29 4.01 7.84
C ILE A 50 -6.87 4.09 6.41
N LEU A 51 -8.13 3.73 6.20
CA LEU A 51 -8.78 3.85 4.89
C LEU A 51 -8.75 5.30 4.40
N VAL A 52 -9.10 6.27 5.25
CA VAL A 52 -9.06 7.71 4.91
C VAL A 52 -7.67 8.11 4.44
N SER A 53 -6.61 7.79 5.20
CA SER A 53 -5.24 8.13 4.82
C SER A 53 -4.82 7.46 3.51
N GLU A 54 -5.13 6.17 3.34
CA GLU A 54 -4.73 5.42 2.14
C GLU A 54 -5.41 5.98 0.87
N ILE A 55 -6.67 6.39 0.94
CA ILE A 55 -7.33 7.05 -0.20
C ILE A 55 -6.75 8.45 -0.43
N MET A 56 -6.48 9.23 0.62
CA MET A 56 -5.88 10.56 0.50
C MET A 56 -4.49 10.52 -0.12
N LEU A 57 -3.66 9.53 0.22
CA LEU A 57 -2.29 9.38 -0.28
C LEU A 57 -2.21 8.96 -1.77
N GLN A 58 -3.32 8.54 -2.37
CA GLN A 58 -3.35 8.25 -3.80
C GLN A 58 -3.05 9.52 -4.61
N GLN A 59 -1.91 9.54 -5.31
CA GLN A 59 -1.49 10.66 -6.18
C GLN A 59 -1.38 12.02 -5.45
N THR A 60 -1.21 12.02 -4.13
CA THR A 60 -1.12 13.24 -3.32
C THR A 60 0.09 13.14 -2.39
N GLN A 61 0.84 14.24 -2.26
CA GLN A 61 2.02 14.28 -1.41
C GLN A 61 1.64 14.30 0.08
N VAL A 62 2.48 13.67 0.91
CA VAL A 62 2.26 13.52 2.36
C VAL A 62 2.01 14.85 3.05
N ASP A 63 2.81 15.88 2.75
CA ASP A 63 2.71 17.20 3.40
C ASP A 63 1.38 17.90 3.15
N ARG A 64 0.73 17.59 2.01
CA ARG A 64 -0.62 18.08 1.71
C ARG A 64 -1.71 17.25 2.40
N VAL A 65 -1.47 15.96 2.58
CA VAL A 65 -2.42 15.04 3.23
C VAL A 65 -2.50 15.29 4.72
N ILE A 66 -1.39 15.55 5.42
CA ILE A 66 -1.36 15.73 6.88
C ILE A 66 -2.43 16.72 7.39
N PRO A 67 -2.46 18.00 6.98
CA PRO A 67 -3.45 18.94 7.49
C PRO A 67 -4.88 18.53 7.11
N LYS A 68 -5.05 17.99 5.89
CA LYS A 68 -6.38 17.59 5.41
C LYS A 68 -6.92 16.35 6.12
N PHE A 69 -6.05 15.42 6.50
CA PHE A 69 -6.41 14.24 7.27
C PHE A 69 -7.00 14.64 8.63
N HIS A 70 -6.37 15.60 9.32
CA HIS A 70 -6.88 16.13 10.58
C HIS A 70 -8.22 16.86 10.41
N GLU A 71 -8.33 17.76 9.44
CA GLU A 71 -9.58 18.47 9.14
C GLU A 71 -10.73 17.49 8.82
N PHE A 72 -10.45 16.50 7.97
CA PHE A 72 -11.45 15.54 7.52
C PHE A 72 -11.94 14.67 8.67
N LEU A 73 -11.05 14.16 9.52
CA LEU A 73 -11.42 13.35 10.68
C LEU A 73 -12.05 14.16 11.82
N ALA A 74 -11.77 15.47 11.92
CA ALA A 74 -12.48 16.33 12.86
C ALA A 74 -13.96 16.48 12.46
N LYS A 75 -14.23 16.60 11.15
CA LYS A 75 -15.60 16.71 10.62
C LYS A 75 -16.33 15.39 10.52
N TYR A 76 -15.63 14.33 10.13
CA TYR A 76 -16.16 12.97 9.97
C TYR A 76 -15.37 12.02 10.88
N PRO A 77 -15.66 11.99 12.20
CA PRO A 77 -14.87 11.22 13.16
C PRO A 77 -15.07 9.71 13.03
N THR A 78 -16.18 9.27 12.42
CA THR A 78 -16.54 7.86 12.27
C THR A 78 -16.98 7.55 10.83
N ILE A 79 -16.95 6.27 10.48
CA ILE A 79 -17.43 5.81 9.17
C ILE A 79 -18.94 6.07 8.99
N GLN A 80 -19.73 6.03 10.08
CA GLN A 80 -21.14 6.39 10.10
C GLN A 80 -21.35 7.89 9.82
N ALA A 81 -20.55 8.76 10.45
CA ALA A 81 -20.63 10.20 10.18
C ALA A 81 -20.32 10.50 8.70
N LEU A 82 -19.34 9.79 8.12
CA LEU A 82 -19.03 9.93 6.71
C LEU A 82 -20.15 9.38 5.80
N SER A 83 -20.76 8.23 6.13
CA SER A 83 -21.81 7.63 5.31
C SER A 83 -23.08 8.49 5.24
N GLN A 84 -23.36 9.25 6.30
CA GLN A 84 -24.51 10.15 6.38
C GLN A 84 -24.28 11.50 5.69
N ALA A 85 -23.03 11.90 5.47
CA ALA A 85 -22.69 13.17 4.82
C ALA A 85 -23.20 13.21 3.37
N SER A 86 -23.51 14.40 2.85
CA SER A 86 -23.82 14.52 1.43
C SER A 86 -22.55 14.38 0.56
N PRO A 87 -22.63 13.80 -0.65
CA PRO A 87 -21.48 13.70 -1.56
C PRO A 87 -20.76 15.03 -1.81
N GLU A 88 -21.52 16.13 -1.89
CA GLU A 88 -20.98 17.46 -2.18
C GLU A 88 -20.22 18.05 -0.97
N GLU A 89 -20.68 17.82 0.26
CA GLU A 89 -19.94 18.26 1.46
C GLU A 89 -18.63 17.49 1.64
N VAL A 90 -18.63 16.19 1.34
CA VAL A 90 -17.40 15.37 1.39
C VAL A 90 -16.40 15.90 0.35
N ARG A 91 -16.87 16.20 -0.87
CA ARG A 91 -16.02 16.83 -1.91
C ARG A 91 -15.46 18.18 -1.46
N LYS A 92 -16.28 19.06 -0.90
CA LYS A 92 -15.85 20.38 -0.40
C LYS A 92 -14.79 20.24 0.69
N THR A 93 -15.00 19.34 1.64
CA THR A 93 -14.04 19.07 2.72
C THR A 93 -12.73 18.49 2.16
N TRP A 94 -12.78 17.66 1.12
CA TRP A 94 -11.61 17.04 0.48
C TRP A 94 -10.70 18.03 -0.29
N TYR A 95 -11.24 19.15 -0.77
CA TYR A 95 -10.47 20.15 -1.50
C TYR A 95 -9.33 20.73 -0.64
N PRO A 96 -8.10 20.92 -1.14
CA PRO A 96 -7.68 20.91 -2.55
C PRO A 96 -6.92 19.64 -2.99
N LEU A 97 -7.09 18.48 -2.33
CA LEU A 97 -6.25 17.29 -2.64
C LEU A 97 -6.40 16.75 -4.07
N GLY A 98 -7.39 17.21 -4.84
CA GLY A 98 -7.59 16.84 -6.25
C GLY A 98 -8.08 15.41 -6.47
N TYR A 99 -8.13 14.98 -7.74
CA TYR A 99 -8.65 13.68 -8.18
C TYR A 99 -10.03 13.36 -7.59
N ASN A 100 -11.01 14.14 -8.06
CA ASN A 100 -12.32 14.36 -7.44
C ASN A 100 -13.19 13.11 -7.26
N ILE A 101 -12.84 11.98 -7.87
CA ILE A 101 -13.57 10.71 -7.68
C ILE A 101 -13.32 10.08 -6.30
N ARG A 102 -12.18 10.36 -5.67
CA ARG A 102 -11.77 9.76 -4.38
C ARG A 102 -12.70 10.07 -3.21
N PRO A 103 -13.10 11.33 -2.93
CA PRO A 103 -14.03 11.60 -1.84
C PRO A 103 -15.35 10.86 -2.02
N TYR A 104 -15.85 10.76 -3.25
CA TYR A 104 -17.06 9.98 -3.55
C TYR A 104 -16.87 8.50 -3.28
N ARG A 105 -15.77 7.90 -3.77
CA ARG A 105 -15.46 6.48 -3.50
C ARG A 105 -15.30 6.18 -2.02
N LEU A 106 -14.63 7.06 -1.27
CA LEU A 106 -14.45 6.89 0.17
C LEU A 106 -15.80 6.90 0.88
N ARG A 107 -16.71 7.80 0.48
CA ARG A 107 -18.08 7.84 0.98
C ARG A 107 -18.88 6.59 0.57
N GLU A 108 -18.76 6.12 -0.67
CA GLU A 108 -19.41 4.89 -1.13
C GLU A 108 -18.97 3.68 -0.28
N ILE A 109 -17.67 3.56 0.00
CA ILE A 109 -17.13 2.52 0.91
C ILE A 109 -17.73 2.68 2.31
N ALA A 110 -17.88 3.92 2.80
CA ALA A 110 -18.49 4.16 4.11
C ALA A 110 -19.97 3.75 4.17
N CYS A 111 -20.76 4.10 3.16
CA CYS A 111 -22.16 3.65 3.03
C CYS A 111 -22.24 2.13 3.00
N GLU A 112 -21.42 1.50 2.15
CA GLU A 112 -21.38 0.04 2.03
C GLU A 112 -20.96 -0.64 3.35
N SER A 113 -19.99 -0.08 4.08
CA SER A 113 -19.60 -0.54 5.41
C SER A 113 -20.74 -0.48 6.43
N VAL A 114 -21.56 0.57 6.39
CA VAL A 114 -22.72 0.70 7.27
C VAL A 114 -23.81 -0.29 6.90
N GLU A 115 -24.17 -0.36 5.61
CA GLU A 115 -25.26 -1.20 5.11
C GLU A 115 -24.98 -2.69 5.23
N ARG A 116 -23.76 -3.13 4.90
CA ARG A 116 -23.42 -4.57 4.82
C ARG A 116 -22.68 -5.09 6.05
N TYR A 117 -21.96 -4.24 6.77
CA TYR A 117 -21.01 -4.66 7.81
C TYR A 117 -21.22 -3.93 9.15
N GLY A 118 -22.42 -3.36 9.38
CA GLY A 118 -22.79 -2.73 10.67
C GLY A 118 -21.94 -1.52 11.03
N GLY A 119 -21.35 -0.84 10.04
CA GLY A 119 -20.49 0.31 10.26
C GLY A 119 -19.07 -0.07 10.68
N THR A 120 -18.62 -1.26 10.29
CA THR A 120 -17.23 -1.71 10.43
C THR A 120 -16.58 -1.94 9.08
N ILE A 121 -15.26 -1.79 9.00
CA ILE A 121 -14.50 -2.21 7.83
C ILE A 121 -14.10 -3.68 8.02
N PRO A 122 -14.43 -4.57 7.08
CA PRO A 122 -14.17 -6.00 7.23
C PRO A 122 -12.66 -6.32 7.27
N ARG A 123 -12.31 -7.42 7.94
CA ARG A 123 -10.91 -7.88 8.07
C ARG A 123 -10.51 -8.86 6.96
N LEU A 124 -11.46 -9.52 6.32
CA LEU A 124 -11.17 -10.54 5.32
C LEU A 124 -10.89 -9.90 3.97
N GLU A 125 -9.90 -10.45 3.27
CA GLU A 125 -9.49 -9.96 1.95
C GLU A 125 -10.63 -10.05 0.93
N ALA A 126 -11.38 -11.15 0.92
CA ALA A 126 -12.49 -11.34 -0.01
C ALA A 126 -13.60 -10.29 0.19
N GLU A 127 -13.92 -9.96 1.44
CA GLU A 127 -14.91 -8.93 1.77
C GLU A 127 -14.45 -7.55 1.31
N LEU A 128 -13.21 -7.18 1.65
CA LEU A 128 -12.59 -5.93 1.23
C LEU A 128 -12.56 -5.80 -0.30
N LEU A 129 -12.15 -6.85 -1.02
CA LEU A 129 -12.10 -6.85 -2.49
C LEU A 129 -13.49 -6.84 -3.14
N SER A 130 -14.55 -7.21 -2.42
CA SER A 130 -15.93 -7.11 -2.91
C SER A 130 -16.45 -5.67 -2.90
N MET A 131 -15.85 -4.79 -2.10
CA MET A 131 -16.29 -3.39 -1.97
C MET A 131 -15.81 -2.56 -3.15
N LYS A 132 -16.72 -1.80 -3.75
CA LYS A 132 -16.38 -0.99 -4.93
C LYS A 132 -15.38 0.11 -4.54
N GLY A 133 -14.24 0.14 -5.24
CA GLY A 133 -13.18 1.12 -4.99
C GLY A 133 -12.05 0.63 -4.09
N ILE A 134 -12.18 -0.55 -3.47
CA ILE A 134 -11.08 -1.20 -2.77
C ILE A 134 -10.39 -2.19 -3.72
N GLY A 135 -9.19 -1.81 -4.16
CA GLY A 135 -8.31 -2.71 -4.93
C GLY A 135 -7.37 -3.51 -4.02
N ARG A 136 -6.62 -4.44 -4.63
CA ARG A 136 -5.65 -5.31 -3.93
C ARG A 136 -4.66 -4.56 -3.05
N TYR A 137 -4.18 -3.39 -3.48
CA TYR A 137 -3.32 -2.53 -2.65
C TYR A 137 -4.05 -2.08 -1.37
N THR A 138 -5.21 -1.44 -1.51
CA THR A 138 -5.96 -0.89 -0.38
C THR A 138 -6.41 -2.00 0.58
N ALA A 139 -6.83 -3.15 0.07
CA ALA A 139 -7.16 -4.32 0.90
C ALA A 139 -5.93 -4.79 1.70
N GLY A 140 -4.76 -4.92 1.06
CA GLY A 140 -3.51 -5.27 1.73
C GLY A 140 -3.09 -4.24 2.79
N ALA A 141 -3.22 -2.94 2.46
CA ALA A 141 -2.91 -1.84 3.36
C ALA A 141 -3.83 -1.84 4.60
N ILE A 142 -5.15 -1.98 4.45
CA ILE A 142 -6.07 -2.08 5.58
C ILE A 142 -5.73 -3.29 6.46
N ARG A 143 -5.54 -4.46 5.84
CA ARG A 143 -5.20 -5.70 6.55
C ARG A 143 -3.88 -5.59 7.31
N SER A 144 -2.87 -4.97 6.70
CA SER A 144 -1.57 -4.79 7.34
C SER A 144 -1.59 -3.69 8.40
N PHE A 145 -2.15 -2.52 8.11
CA PHE A 145 -1.99 -1.32 8.94
C PHE A 145 -3.03 -1.22 10.06
N ALA A 146 -4.26 -1.67 9.81
CA ALA A 146 -5.31 -1.67 10.83
C ALA A 146 -5.38 -2.98 11.61
N PHE A 147 -5.13 -4.11 10.93
CA PHE A 147 -5.34 -5.45 11.51
C PHE A 147 -4.06 -6.24 11.76
N ASN A 148 -2.88 -5.63 11.53
CA ASN A 148 -1.56 -6.23 11.74
C ASN A 148 -1.37 -7.61 11.09
N GLN A 149 -2.01 -7.83 9.94
CA GLN A 149 -1.84 -9.07 9.17
C GLN A 149 -0.63 -8.95 8.25
N ASP A 150 0.01 -10.09 7.96
CA ASP A 150 1.11 -10.19 7.00
C ASP A 150 0.59 -10.13 5.54
N ALA A 151 -0.10 -9.05 5.20
CA ALA A 151 -0.73 -8.83 3.90
C ALA A 151 0.19 -8.03 2.97
N PRO A 152 0.36 -8.43 1.70
CA PRO A 152 1.22 -7.72 0.76
C PRO A 152 0.60 -6.41 0.28
N ILE A 153 1.48 -5.44 0.03
CA ILE A 153 1.15 -4.20 -0.69
C ILE A 153 2.03 -4.07 -1.93
N LEU A 154 1.54 -3.37 -2.94
CA LEU A 154 2.32 -3.06 -4.13
C LEU A 154 1.84 -1.76 -4.79
N ASP A 155 2.29 -0.62 -4.24
CA ASP A 155 2.19 0.67 -4.91
C ASP A 155 3.35 0.86 -5.91
N THR A 156 3.45 2.04 -6.51
CA THR A 156 4.52 2.35 -7.46
C THR A 156 5.91 2.44 -6.82
N ASN A 157 6.00 2.76 -5.52
CA ASN A 157 7.25 2.82 -4.78
C ASN A 157 7.76 1.43 -4.44
N VAL A 158 6.92 0.60 -3.84
CA VAL A 158 7.22 -0.80 -3.53
C VAL A 158 7.53 -1.58 -4.80
N MET A 159 6.72 -1.42 -5.85
CA MET A 159 6.97 -2.06 -7.15
C MET A 159 8.38 -1.73 -7.68
N ARG A 160 8.81 -0.47 -7.58
CA ARG A 160 10.14 -0.03 -8.00
C ARG A 160 11.24 -0.63 -7.13
N VAL A 161 11.09 -0.61 -5.80
CA VAL A 161 12.08 -1.20 -4.87
C VAL A 161 12.27 -2.69 -5.17
N LEU A 162 11.17 -3.44 -5.23
CA LEU A 162 11.21 -4.89 -5.47
C LEU A 162 11.80 -5.22 -6.84
N PHE A 163 11.40 -4.47 -7.88
CA PHE A 163 11.95 -4.63 -9.22
C PHE A 163 13.47 -4.41 -9.23
N ARG A 164 13.95 -3.28 -8.71
CA ARG A 164 15.39 -2.95 -8.73
C ARG A 164 16.23 -3.93 -7.92
N VAL A 165 15.76 -4.31 -6.73
CA VAL A 165 16.54 -5.15 -5.82
C VAL A 165 16.56 -6.61 -6.24
N PHE A 166 15.45 -7.15 -6.76
CA PHE A 166 15.30 -8.59 -7.00
C PHE A 166 15.31 -9.00 -8.47
N ILE A 167 14.91 -8.12 -9.40
CA ILE A 167 14.78 -8.45 -10.82
C ILE A 167 15.86 -7.75 -11.66
N GLY A 168 15.96 -6.42 -11.59
CA GLY A 168 17.00 -5.63 -12.26
C GLY A 168 16.76 -5.35 -13.74
N GLU A 169 16.12 -6.25 -14.48
CA GLU A 169 15.93 -6.16 -15.93
C GLU A 169 14.46 -6.31 -16.38
N GLY A 170 14.14 -5.77 -17.56
CA GLY A 170 12.80 -5.81 -18.16
C GLY A 170 11.87 -4.65 -17.75
N ASP A 171 10.58 -4.80 -18.04
CA ASP A 171 9.57 -3.77 -17.77
C ASP A 171 8.76 -4.13 -16.50
N PRO A 172 8.86 -3.36 -15.40
CA PRO A 172 8.13 -3.64 -14.16
C PRO A 172 6.62 -3.67 -14.35
N LYS A 173 6.06 -2.96 -15.34
CA LYS A 173 4.61 -3.00 -15.63
C LYS A 173 4.18 -4.38 -16.15
N LYS A 174 5.01 -5.01 -16.98
CA LYS A 174 4.76 -6.38 -17.49
C LYS A 174 5.01 -7.44 -16.42
N LEU A 175 5.82 -7.13 -15.41
CA LEU A 175 6.16 -8.05 -14.31
C LEU A 175 5.30 -7.85 -13.05
N LYS A 176 4.20 -7.10 -13.14
CA LYS A 176 3.34 -6.76 -11.98
C LYS A 176 2.91 -7.97 -11.15
N ASN A 177 2.55 -9.09 -11.80
CA ASN A 177 2.16 -10.31 -11.09
C ASN A 177 3.32 -10.95 -10.32
N GLN A 178 4.53 -10.95 -10.89
CA GLN A 178 5.72 -11.44 -10.21
C GLN A 178 6.10 -10.55 -9.02
N LEU A 179 5.94 -9.24 -9.16
CA LEU A 179 6.21 -8.27 -8.09
C LEU A 179 5.22 -8.40 -6.92
N TRP A 180 3.96 -8.76 -7.20
CA TRP A 180 3.01 -9.13 -6.15
C TRP A 180 3.43 -10.39 -5.39
N ILE A 181 3.88 -11.42 -6.11
CA ILE A 181 4.39 -12.66 -5.49
C ILE A 181 5.64 -12.35 -4.64
N LEU A 182 6.53 -11.47 -5.12
CA LEU A 182 7.69 -11.01 -4.34
C LEU A 182 7.26 -10.28 -3.06
N SER A 183 6.33 -9.34 -3.17
CA SER A 183 5.82 -8.60 -2.01
C SER A 183 5.33 -9.55 -0.93
N GLU A 184 4.51 -10.54 -1.30
CA GLU A 184 4.00 -11.57 -0.39
C GLU A 184 5.12 -12.44 0.19
N LYS A 185 6.01 -12.99 -0.65
CA LYS A 185 7.10 -13.86 -0.20
C LYS A 185 8.11 -13.16 0.72
N LEU A 186 8.24 -11.84 0.64
CA LEU A 186 9.25 -11.08 1.38
C LEU A 186 8.77 -10.60 2.75
N ILE A 187 7.48 -10.65 3.06
CA ILE A 187 6.98 -10.25 4.38
C ILE A 187 7.52 -11.21 5.45
N PRO A 188 8.19 -10.71 6.49
CA PRO A 188 8.51 -11.50 7.67
C PRO A 188 7.25 -11.75 8.50
N ARG A 189 7.07 -13.00 8.95
CA ARG A 189 5.89 -13.40 9.75
C ARG A 189 5.78 -12.53 11.02
N GLY A 190 4.58 -12.00 11.27
CA GLY A 190 4.27 -11.14 12.42
C GLY A 190 4.89 -9.74 12.35
N ARG A 191 5.47 -9.35 11.20
CA ARG A 191 6.12 -8.05 11.00
C ARG A 191 5.59 -7.32 9.76
N GLY A 192 4.42 -7.73 9.25
CA GLY A 192 3.78 -7.13 8.07
C GLY A 192 3.66 -5.62 8.15
N TYR A 193 3.20 -5.08 9.29
CA TYR A 193 3.07 -3.63 9.50
C TYR A 193 4.40 -2.90 9.25
N ASP A 194 5.43 -3.20 10.06
CA ASP A 194 6.73 -2.51 9.98
C ASP A 194 7.36 -2.68 8.60
N PHE A 195 7.30 -3.90 8.06
CA PHE A 195 7.94 -4.22 6.79
C PHE A 195 7.32 -3.45 5.63
N ASN A 196 5.99 -3.35 5.59
CA ASN A 196 5.28 -2.60 4.57
C ASN A 196 5.52 -1.08 4.71
N GLN A 197 5.47 -0.54 5.93
CA GLN A 197 5.80 0.87 6.18
C GLN A 197 7.25 1.19 5.79
N ALA A 198 8.18 0.30 6.12
CA ALA A 198 9.57 0.40 5.74
C ALA A 198 9.77 0.38 4.22
N LEU A 199 9.10 -0.54 3.50
CA LEU A 199 9.15 -0.60 2.04
C LEU A 199 8.67 0.70 1.39
N MET A 200 7.56 1.26 1.87
CA MET A 200 7.01 2.52 1.36
C MET A 200 7.95 3.69 1.61
N ASP A 201 8.44 3.86 2.83
CA ASP A 201 9.38 4.94 3.19
C ASP A 201 10.70 4.80 2.42
N PHE A 202 11.22 3.59 2.33
CA PHE A 202 12.47 3.31 1.62
C PHE A 202 12.35 3.66 0.14
N GLY A 203 11.23 3.30 -0.49
CA GLY A 203 10.95 3.69 -1.87
C GLY A 203 10.80 5.20 -2.02
N ALA A 204 10.17 5.88 -1.07
CA ALA A 204 9.94 7.32 -1.11
C ALA A 204 11.20 8.16 -0.85
N MET A 205 12.13 7.68 -0.01
CA MET A 205 13.24 8.49 0.53
C MET A 205 14.62 8.08 -0.01
N VAL A 206 14.84 6.79 -0.29
CA VAL A 206 16.16 6.27 -0.69
C VAL A 206 16.13 5.79 -2.13
N CYS A 207 15.26 4.83 -2.43
CA CYS A 207 15.13 4.24 -3.75
C CYS A 207 14.10 5.02 -4.60
N THR A 208 14.31 6.32 -4.73
CA THR A 208 13.41 7.25 -5.44
C THR A 208 13.34 6.95 -6.94
N ALA A 209 12.28 7.44 -7.60
CA ALA A 209 12.08 7.22 -9.03
C ALA A 209 13.22 7.84 -9.86
N ARG A 210 13.64 9.05 -9.51
CA ARG A 210 14.70 9.82 -10.17
C ARG A 210 15.80 10.11 -9.14
N LYS A 211 17.06 9.90 -9.53
CA LYS A 211 18.25 10.12 -8.68
C LYS A 211 18.17 9.38 -7.32
N PRO A 212 18.05 8.04 -7.30
CA PRO A 212 18.08 7.27 -6.06
C PRO A 212 19.43 7.42 -5.35
N THR A 213 19.43 7.40 -4.02
CA THR A 213 20.63 7.60 -3.20
C THR A 213 21.43 6.30 -3.04
N CYS A 214 21.84 5.70 -4.17
CA CYS A 214 22.42 4.36 -4.22
C CYS A 214 23.72 4.21 -3.40
N LEU A 215 24.51 5.27 -3.25
CA LEU A 215 25.79 5.22 -2.54
C LEU A 215 25.64 4.82 -1.07
N ILE A 216 24.60 5.32 -0.41
CA ILE A 216 24.28 5.04 1.01
C ILE A 216 23.15 4.01 1.16
N CYS A 217 22.70 3.41 0.06
CA CYS A 217 21.57 2.50 0.06
C CYS A 217 21.94 1.18 0.77
N PRO A 218 21.24 0.77 1.85
CA PRO A 218 21.53 -0.48 2.55
C PRO A 218 21.35 -1.72 1.65
N MET A 219 20.61 -1.60 0.55
CA MET A 219 20.36 -2.68 -0.40
C MET A 219 21.40 -2.76 -1.52
N ARG A 220 22.36 -1.82 -1.60
CA ARG A 220 23.32 -1.68 -2.72
C ARG A 220 23.97 -3.01 -3.11
N GLU A 221 24.55 -3.71 -2.14
CA GLU A 221 25.28 -4.98 -2.36
C GLU A 221 24.40 -6.16 -2.81
N ILE A 222 23.09 -6.08 -2.61
CA ILE A 222 22.14 -7.14 -2.99
C ILE A 222 21.20 -6.71 -4.11
N CYS A 223 21.38 -5.50 -4.65
CA CYS A 223 20.50 -4.90 -5.63
C CYS A 223 20.89 -5.36 -7.04
N GLN A 224 20.00 -6.07 -7.73
CA GLN A 224 20.28 -6.53 -9.10
C GLN A 224 20.59 -5.35 -10.04
N MET A 225 19.77 -4.29 -10.01
CA MET A 225 19.95 -3.15 -10.91
C MET A 225 21.25 -2.35 -10.64
N TYR A 226 21.83 -2.45 -9.45
CA TYR A 226 23.08 -1.76 -9.13
C TYR A 226 24.32 -2.63 -9.40
N SER A 227 24.17 -3.95 -9.33
CA SER A 227 25.25 -4.91 -9.56
C SER A 227 25.49 -5.18 -11.05
N SER A 228 24.68 -4.57 -11.92
CA SER A 228 24.76 -4.63 -13.39
C SER A 228 25.38 -3.37 -13.98
#